data_AF-A0A7J9PXG8-F1
#
_entry.id   AF-A0A7J9PXG8-F1
#
_cell.length_a   1.000
_cell.length_b   1.000
_cell.length_c   1.000
_cell.angle_alpha   90.00
_cell.angle_beta   90.00
_cell.angle_gamma   90.00
#
_symmetry.space_group_name_H-M   'P 1'
#
loop_
_entity.id
_entity.type
_entity.pdbx_description
1 polymer ?
#
loop_
_entity_poly.entity_id
_entity_poly.type
_entity_poly.pdbx_seq_one_letter_code
_entity_poly.pdbx_strand_id
1 'polypeptide(L)'
;MNLGIILTSGIANSGVNTALKLADAALKKHNVKIFCYEDGVSVTKKGQEPMRNFVNVGNEIEGLINRGLDVMICGSCARARGIKENELINRVRTG
;
A
#
# COMPACT_ATOMS: atom_id res chain seq x y z
N MET A 1 5.21 -20.01 2.88
CA MET A 1 6.33 -19.34 2.17
C MET A 1 6.11 -17.83 2.21
N ASN A 2 7.16 -17.01 2.28
CA ASN A 2 7.04 -15.55 2.29
C ASN A 2 7.04 -14.99 0.87
N LEU A 3 6.12 -14.08 0.56
CA LEU A 3 6.06 -13.35 -0.71
C LEU A 3 6.29 -11.86 -0.44
N GLY A 4 7.30 -11.27 -1.08
CA GLY A 4 7.54 -9.83 -1.08
C GLY A 4 7.09 -9.21 -2.41
N ILE A 5 6.39 -8.08 -2.34
CA ILE A 5 6.00 -7.27 -3.49
C ILE A 5 6.59 -5.87 -3.29
N ILE A 6 7.33 -5.38 -4.28
CA ILE A 6 7.79 -3.98 -4.31
C ILE A 6 6.80 -3.19 -5.15
N LEU A 7 6.25 -2.13 -4.57
CA LEU A 7 5.28 -1.26 -5.25
C LEU A 7 5.91 0.12 -5.44
N THR A 8 6.22 0.47 -6.69
CA THR A 8 6.87 1.75 -7.04
C THR A 8 5.88 2.80 -7.55
N SER A 9 4.72 2.38 -8.06
CA SER A 9 3.73 3.27 -8.67
C SER A 9 2.77 3.86 -7.66
N GLY A 10 2.45 5.15 -7.82
CA GLY A 10 1.56 5.89 -6.91
C GLY A 10 0.06 5.72 -7.16
N ILE A 11 -0.73 6.51 -6.42
CA ILE A 11 -2.19 6.54 -6.48
C ILE A 11 -2.70 6.68 -7.93
N ALA A 12 -3.84 6.04 -8.23
CA ALA A 12 -4.52 6.03 -9.52
C ALA A 12 -3.78 5.31 -10.66
N ASN A 13 -2.69 4.58 -10.37
CA ASN A 13 -2.03 3.72 -11.33
C ASN A 13 -2.66 2.31 -11.35
N SER A 14 -2.93 1.75 -12.54
CA SER A 14 -3.54 0.43 -12.70
C SER A 14 -2.66 -0.73 -12.18
N GLY A 15 -1.34 -0.56 -12.19
CA GLY A 15 -0.38 -1.50 -11.61
C GLY A 15 -0.56 -1.68 -10.11
N VAL A 16 -0.98 -0.63 -9.39
CA VAL A 16 -1.30 -0.72 -7.95
C VAL A 16 -2.49 -1.67 -7.75
N ASN A 17 -3.55 -1.51 -8.53
CA ASN A 17 -4.74 -2.37 -8.42
C ASN A 17 -4.40 -3.84 -8.69
N THR A 18 -3.57 -4.10 -9.70
CA THR A 18 -3.11 -5.46 -10.02
C THR A 18 -2.26 -6.05 -8.89
N ALA A 19 -1.33 -5.27 -8.32
CA ALA A 19 -0.49 -5.70 -7.22
C ALA A 19 -1.30 -6.03 -5.96
N LEU A 20 -2.30 -5.22 -5.61
CA LEU A 20 -3.17 -5.47 -4.46
C LEU A 20 -4.04 -6.71 -4.65
N LYS A 21 -4.60 -6.93 -5.85
CA LYS A 21 -5.34 -8.17 -6.17
C LYS A 21 -4.45 -9.41 -6.13
N LEU A 22 -3.19 -9.30 -6.56
CA LEU A 22 -2.21 -10.37 -6.43
C LEU A 22 -1.90 -10.66 -4.96
N ALA A 23 -1.67 -9.62 -4.16
CA ALA A 23 -1.45 -9.74 -2.72
C ALA A 23 -2.62 -10.42 -2.02
N ASP A 24 -3.86 -10.01 -2.34
CA ASP A 24 -5.08 -10.62 -1.85
C ASP A 24 -5.15 -12.13 -2.14
N ALA A 25 -4.93 -12.52 -3.39
CA ALA A 25 -4.92 -13.93 -3.79
C ALA A 25 -3.81 -14.72 -3.06
N ALA A 26 -2.63 -14.12 -2.91
CA ALA A 26 -1.48 -14.74 -2.27
C ALA A 26 -1.66 -14.90 -0.75
N LEU A 27 -2.37 -14.01 -0.06
CA LEU A 27 -2.64 -14.11 1.39
C LEU A 27 -3.33 -15.42 1.79
N LYS A 28 -4.01 -16.10 0.87
CA LYS A 28 -4.64 -17.42 1.12
C LYS A 28 -3.63 -18.53 1.41
N LYS A 29 -2.36 -18.36 1.00
CA LYS A 29 -1.34 -19.42 1.03
C LYS A 29 0.05 -18.94 1.49
N HIS A 30 0.26 -17.63 1.57
CA HIS A 30 1.57 -17.02 1.79
C HIS A 30 1.48 -15.91 2.85
N ASN A 31 2.59 -15.69 3.54
CA ASN A 31 2.78 -14.46 4.31
C ASN A 31 3.21 -13.38 3.32
N VAL A 32 2.35 -12.39 3.08
CA VAL A 32 2.58 -11.37 2.05
C VAL A 32 3.08 -10.08 2.69
N LYS A 33 4.11 -9.50 2.09
CA LYS A 33 4.63 -8.18 2.44
C LYS A 33 4.63 -7.27 1.23
N ILE A 34 4.20 -6.02 1.41
CA ILE A 34 4.37 -4.96 0.40
C ILE A 34 5.35 -3.93 0.95
N PHE A 35 6.41 -3.67 0.17
CA PHE A 35 7.29 -2.53 0.38
C PHE A 35 6.96 -1.43 -0.64
N CYS A 36 6.45 -0.30 -0.16
CA CYS A 36 6.13 0.85 -0.99
C CYS A 36 7.37 1.72 -1.16
N TYR A 37 7.82 1.87 -2.40
CA TYR A 37 9.02 2.60 -2.79
C TYR A 37 8.65 3.70 -3.80
N GLU A 38 9.51 4.70 -4.00
CA GLU A 38 9.26 5.81 -4.94
C GLU A 38 7.85 6.43 -4.75
N ASP A 39 7.04 6.53 -5.80
CA ASP A 39 5.68 7.09 -5.75
C ASP A 39 4.69 6.17 -5.04
N GLY A 40 5.02 4.89 -4.90
CA GLY A 40 4.23 3.89 -4.19
C GLY A 40 3.95 4.26 -2.75
N VAL A 41 4.79 5.07 -2.10
CA VAL A 41 4.50 5.54 -0.72
C VAL A 41 3.17 6.28 -0.61
N SER A 42 2.74 6.95 -1.69
CA SER A 42 1.49 7.71 -1.73
C SER A 42 0.25 6.83 -1.51
N VAL A 43 0.28 5.55 -1.94
CA VAL A 43 -0.87 4.64 -1.84
C VAL A 43 -1.26 4.33 -0.40
N THR A 44 -0.34 4.57 0.55
CA THR A 44 -0.54 4.33 1.98
C THR A 44 -1.04 5.54 2.76
N LYS A 45 -1.28 6.69 2.09
CA LYS A 45 -1.81 7.89 2.73
C LYS A 45 -3.28 7.67 3.12
N LYS A 46 -3.66 7.99 4.35
CA LYS A 46 -5.04 7.92 4.85
C LYS A 46 -5.88 9.09 4.31
N GLY A 47 -7.21 8.91 4.30
CA GLY A 47 -8.15 9.94 3.84
C GLY A 47 -8.15 10.16 2.33
N GLN A 48 -7.85 9.12 1.55
CA GLN A 48 -8.05 9.15 0.10
C GLN A 48 -9.54 9.25 -0.21
N GLU A 49 -9.92 10.21 -1.05
CA GLU A 49 -11.31 10.47 -1.47
C GLU A 49 -11.38 10.48 -3.02
N PRO A 50 -11.20 9.34 -3.69
CA PRO A 50 -11.30 9.27 -5.14
C PRO A 50 -12.76 9.45 -5.60
N MET A 51 -12.96 9.84 -6.87
CA MET A 51 -14.30 9.91 -7.46
C MET A 51 -15.01 8.56 -7.42
N ARG A 52 -16.36 8.55 -7.35
CA ARG A 52 -17.22 7.39 -7.08
C ARG A 52 -16.94 6.10 -7.87
N ASN A 53 -16.33 6.19 -9.05
CA ASN A 53 -16.04 5.04 -9.92
C ASN A 53 -14.56 4.62 -9.93
N PHE A 54 -13.72 5.22 -9.08
CA PHE A 54 -12.32 4.86 -8.92
C PHE A 54 -12.11 4.03 -7.66
N VAL A 55 -11.18 3.08 -7.74
CA VAL A 55 -10.80 2.26 -6.60
C VAL A 55 -10.14 3.15 -5.54
N ASN A 56 -10.62 3.04 -4.30
CA ASN A 56 -9.94 3.61 -3.14
C ASN A 56 -8.86 2.63 -2.68
N VAL A 57 -7.64 2.80 -3.21
CA VAL A 57 -6.52 1.89 -2.90
C VAL A 57 -6.14 1.93 -1.41
N GLY A 58 -6.38 3.06 -0.73
CA GLY A 58 -6.19 3.14 0.72
C GLY A 58 -7.11 2.18 1.49
N ASN A 59 -8.40 2.16 1.14
CA ASN A 59 -9.36 1.23 1.77
C ASN A 59 -9.02 -0.23 1.45
N GLU A 60 -8.60 -0.53 0.21
CA GLU A 60 -8.15 -1.88 -0.17
C GLU A 60 -6.94 -2.32 0.67
N ILE A 61 -5.95 -1.46 0.85
CA ILE A 61 -4.77 -1.74 1.67
C ILE A 61 -5.16 -1.98 3.13
N GLU A 62 -6.03 -1.15 3.70
CA GLU A 62 -6.50 -1.32 5.08
C GLU A 62 -7.23 -2.67 5.26
N GLY A 63 -8.09 -3.04 4.31
CA GLY A 63 -8.76 -4.34 4.28
C GLY A 63 -7.78 -5.52 4.23
N LEU A 64 -6.71 -5.40 3.44
CA LEU A 64 -5.67 -6.43 3.35
C LEU A 64 -4.78 -6.49 4.60
N ILE A 65 -4.47 -5.35 5.23
CA ILE A 65 -3.75 -5.30 6.51
C ILE A 65 -4.53 -6.04 7.59
N ASN A 66 -5.86 -5.87 7.64
CA ASN A 66 -6.73 -6.60 8.55
C ASN A 66 -6.73 -8.11 8.31
N ARG A 67 -6.34 -8.55 7.12
CA ARG A 67 -6.21 -9.96 6.73
C ARG A 67 -4.78 -10.50 6.79
N GLY A 68 -3.83 -9.72 7.36
CA GLY A 68 -2.47 -10.17 7.62
C GLY A 68 -1.41 -9.68 6.63
N LEU A 69 -1.74 -8.75 5.72
CA LEU A 69 -0.73 -8.08 4.90
C LEU A 69 0.18 -7.22 5.78
N ASP A 70 1.50 -7.39 5.65
CA ASP A 70 2.51 -6.52 6.26
C ASP A 70 2.92 -5.43 5.25
N VAL A 71 2.76 -4.16 5.62
CA VAL A 71 3.05 -3.02 4.75
C VAL A 71 4.13 -2.15 5.37
N MET A 72 5.18 -1.90 4.60
CA MET A 72 6.25 -0.98 4.95
C MET A 72 6.47 0.02 3.83
N ILE A 73 6.86 1.25 4.16
CA ILE A 73 7.17 2.30 3.19
C ILE A 73 8.60 2.79 3.36
N CYS A 74 9.20 3.24 2.25
CA CYS A 74 10.46 3.97 2.25
C CYS A 74 10.32 5.34 2.93
N GLY A 75 10.95 5.54 4.09
CA GLY A 75 10.84 6.79 4.84
C GLY A 75 11.43 8.01 4.12
N SER A 76 12.53 7.84 3.39
CA SER A 76 13.09 8.94 2.57
C SER A 76 12.15 9.33 1.43
N CYS A 77 11.54 8.35 0.75
CA CYS A 77 10.59 8.55 -0.33
C CYS A 77 9.31 9.25 0.15
N ALA A 78 8.80 8.88 1.33
CA ALA A 78 7.65 9.51 1.97
C ALA A 78 7.95 10.96 2.35
N ARG A 79 9.09 11.23 3.01
CA ARG A 79 9.53 12.59 3.35
C ARG A 79 9.71 13.47 2.12
N ALA A 80 10.32 12.95 1.04
CA ALA A 80 10.49 13.67 -0.21
C ALA A 80 9.15 14.08 -0.86
N ARG A 81 8.07 13.34 -0.59
CA ARG A 81 6.70 13.61 -1.06
C ARG A 81 5.84 14.36 -0.04
N GLY A 82 6.43 14.80 1.07
CA GLY A 82 5.72 15.54 2.13
C GLY A 82 4.69 14.71 2.89
N ILE A 83 4.81 13.38 2.89
CA ILE A 83 3.91 12.49 3.64
C ILE A 83 4.50 12.26 5.03
N LYS A 84 3.74 12.64 6.06
CA LYS A 84 4.10 12.43 7.47
C LYS A 84 3.59 11.08 7.96
N GLU A 85 4.26 10.53 8.97
CA GLU A 85 3.89 9.23 9.54
C GLU A 85 2.46 9.20 10.11
N ASN A 86 2.01 10.30 10.73
CA ASN A 86 0.64 10.43 11.21
C ASN A 86 -0.41 10.54 10.09
N GLU A 87 -0.01 10.65 8.83
CA GLU A 87 -0.88 10.65 7.66
C GLU A 87 -0.95 9.29 6.97
N LEU A 88 -0.26 8.27 7.49
CA LEU A 88 -0.32 6.91 6.98
C LEU A 88 -1.54 6.16 7.49
N ILE A 89 -1.99 5.18 6.73
CA ILE A 89 -2.95 4.16 7.17
C ILE A 89 -2.40 3.48 8.43
N ASN A 90 -3.27 3.16 9.38
CA ASN A 90 -2.86 2.55 10.63
C ASN A 90 -2.10 1.23 10.37
N ARG A 91 -1.08 0.96 11.18
CA ARG A 91 -0.20 -0.23 11.11
C ARG A 91 0.71 -0.30 9.87
N VAL A 92 0.70 0.70 8.98
CA VAL A 92 1.76 0.88 7.98
C VAL A 92 3.02 1.35 8.71
N ARG A 93 4.15 0.69 8.45
CA ARG A 93 5.44 1.01 9.09
C ARG A 93 6.33 1.80 8.15
N THR A 94 7.11 2.71 8.71
CA THR A 94 8.19 3.38 7.96
C THR A 94 9.49 2.59 8.15
N GLY A 95 10.19 2.32 7.05
CA GLY A 95 11.53 1.72 7.02
C GLY A 95 12.59 2.68 6.50
#